data_AF-A0A5K7ZJQ6-F1
#
_entry.id   AF-A0A5K7ZJQ6-F1
#
_cell.length_a   1.000
_cell.length_b   1.000
_cell.length_c   1.000
_cell.angle_alpha   90.00
_cell.angle_beta   90.00
_cell.angle_gamma   90.00
#
_symmetry.space_group_name_H-M   'P 1'
#
loop_
_entity.id
_entity.type
_entity.pdbx_description
1 polymer ?
#
loop_
_entity_poly.entity_id
_entity_poly.type
_entity_poly.pdbx_seq_one_letter_code
_entity_poly.pdbx_strand_id
1 'polypeptide(L)' 'MHALSKEQSGAYIDNRMTLAGGTAKTFESEAKNLIHDYTGGVPRQINNVATACLINAASRNLKKIDDALVNETMSEFNLP' A
#
# COMPACT_ATOMS: atom_id res chain seq x y z
N MET A 1 5.70 -18.56 4.09
CA MET A 1 4.58 -17.63 3.81
C MET A 1 4.30 -17.70 2.33
N HIS A 2 3.06 -18.01 1.94
CA HIS A 2 2.68 -17.97 0.52
C HIS A 2 2.40 -16.53 0.11
N ALA A 3 2.77 -16.18 -1.12
CA ALA A 3 2.36 -14.94 -1.74
C ALA A 3 0.83 -14.91 -1.87
N LEU A 4 0.24 -13.77 -1.55
CA LEU A 4 -1.17 -13.50 -1.76
C LEU A 4 -1.42 -13.18 -3.24
N SER A 5 -2.55 -13.58 -3.80
CA SER A 5 -2.99 -13.08 -5.12
C SER A 5 -3.24 -11.57 -5.09
N LYS A 6 -3.45 -10.93 -6.26
CA LYS A 6 -3.84 -9.50 -6.34
C LYS A 6 -5.06 -9.19 -5.49
N GLU A 7 -6.10 -10.01 -5.64
CA GLU A 7 -7.36 -9.88 -4.89
C GLU A 7 -7.14 -10.05 -3.39
N GLN A 8 -6.37 -11.07 -2.99
CA GLN A 8 -6.04 -11.31 -1.59
C GLN A 8 -5.17 -10.19 -1.01
N SER A 9 -4.27 -9.60 -1.80
CA SER A 9 -3.42 -8.50 -1.40
C SER A 9 -4.24 -7.24 -1.15
N GLY A 10 -5.20 -6.93 -2.05
CA GLY A 10 -6.15 -5.84 -1.85
C GLY A 10 -7.00 -6.03 -0.59
N ALA A 11 -7.60 -7.21 -0.43
CA ALA A 11 -8.38 -7.54 0.77
C ALA A 11 -7.54 -7.52 2.05
N TYR A 12 -6.28 -7.94 1.97
CA TYR A 12 -5.33 -7.88 3.07
C TYR A 12 -5.05 -6.43 3.51
N ILE A 13 -4.77 -5.53 2.56
CA ILE A 13 -4.56 -4.10 2.84
C ILE A 13 -5.81 -3.49 3.50
N ASP A 14 -7.00 -3.81 2.99
CA ASP A 14 -8.27 -3.29 3.52
C ASP A 14 -8.55 -3.79 4.93
N ASN A 15 -8.30 -5.06 5.18
CA ASN A 15 -8.43 -5.64 6.51
C ASN A 15 -7.45 -4.99 7.50
N ARG A 16 -6.20 -4.79 7.10
CA ARG A 16 -5.17 -4.13 7.91
C ARG A 16 -5.52 -2.67 8.21
N MET A 17 -6.04 -1.93 7.24
CA MET A 17 -6.51 -0.56 7.45
C MET A 17 -7.68 -0.50 8.43
N THR A 18 -8.65 -1.41 8.28
CA THR A 18 -9.81 -1.48 9.18
C THR A 18 -9.40 -1.83 10.62
N LEU A 19 -8.48 -2.80 10.78
CA LEU A 19 -7.95 -3.19 12.09
C LEU A 19 -7.18 -2.05 12.78
N ALA A 20 -6.54 -1.17 12.00
CA ALA A 20 -5.87 0.02 12.51
C ALA A 20 -6.83 1.20 12.81
N GLY A 21 -8.15 1.02 12.65
CA GLY A 21 -9.16 2.06 12.82
C GLY A 21 -9.26 3.05 11.65
N GLY A 22 -8.58 2.76 10.54
CA GLY A 22 -8.67 3.53 9.30
C GLY A 22 -9.80 3.07 8.38
N THR A 23 -9.86 3.62 7.17
CA THR A 23 -10.86 3.25 6.17
C THR A 23 -10.24 2.41 5.05
N ALA A 24 -10.95 1.36 4.60
CA ALA A 24 -10.60 0.58 3.41
C ALA A 24 -10.59 1.43 2.12
N LYS A 25 -11.13 2.66 2.16
CA LYS A 25 -11.11 3.62 1.06
C LYS A 25 -9.85 4.50 1.02
N THR A 26 -8.90 4.31 1.94
CA THR A 26 -7.65 5.07 1.96
C THR A 26 -6.77 4.68 0.78
N PHE A 27 -6.74 3.40 0.40
CA PHE A 27 -6.03 2.94 -0.79
C PHE A 27 -7.02 2.76 -1.94
N GLU A 28 -6.73 3.34 -3.09
CA GLU A 28 -7.49 3.08 -4.31
C GLU A 28 -7.14 1.71 -4.89
N SER A 29 -8.01 1.18 -5.75
CA SER A 29 -7.86 -0.19 -6.28
C SER A 29 -6.58 -0.35 -7.09
N GLU A 30 -6.25 0.69 -7.85
CA GLU A 30 -5.06 0.85 -8.67
C GLU A 30 -3.80 0.83 -7.78
N ALA A 31 -3.82 1.58 -6.67
CA ALA A 31 -2.75 1.59 -5.69
C ALA A 31 -2.52 0.20 -5.08
N LYS A 32 -3.59 -0.53 -4.70
CA LYS A 32 -3.49 -1.89 -4.16
C LYS A 32 -2.88 -2.87 -5.16
N ASN A 33 -3.29 -2.77 -6.42
CA ASN A 33 -2.74 -3.59 -7.50
C ASN A 33 -1.24 -3.31 -7.71
N LEU A 34 -0.87 -2.03 -7.71
CA LEU A 34 0.52 -1.61 -7.88
C LEU A 34 1.40 -2.06 -6.70
N ILE A 35 0.90 -1.96 -5.47
CA ILE A 35 1.59 -2.50 -4.28
C ILE A 35 1.79 -4.01 -4.40
N HIS A 36 0.79 -4.76 -4.88
CA HIS A 36 0.98 -6.19 -5.14
C HIS A 36 2.08 -6.43 -6.18
N ASP A 37 2.07 -5.69 -7.29
CA ASP A 37 3.05 -5.83 -8.36
C ASP A 37 4.49 -5.55 -7.87
N TYR A 38 4.67 -4.55 -7.00
CA TYR A 38 5.98 -4.26 -6.39
C TYR A 38 6.44 -5.30 -5.35
N THR A 39 5.51 -6.01 -4.71
CA THR A 39 5.81 -6.87 -3.55
C THR A 39 5.68 -8.35 -3.86
N GLY A 40 5.23 -8.72 -5.06
CA GLY A 40 4.94 -10.10 -5.44
C GLY A 40 3.93 -10.77 -4.52
N GLY A 41 3.05 -10.00 -3.86
CA GLY A 41 2.08 -10.52 -2.91
C GLY A 41 2.64 -10.94 -1.54
N VAL A 42 3.89 -10.60 -1.21
CA VAL A 42 4.51 -10.98 0.07
C VAL A 42 3.96 -10.09 1.20
N PRO A 43 3.24 -10.64 2.22
CA PRO A 43 2.55 -9.82 3.23
C PRO A 43 3.45 -8.83 3.98
N ARG A 44 4.69 -9.24 4.29
CA ARG A 44 5.67 -8.36 4.95
C ARG A 44 6.05 -7.17 4.06
N GLN A 45 6.27 -7.41 2.77
CA GLN A 45 6.60 -6.34 1.84
C GLN A 45 5.39 -5.44 1.56
N ILE A 46 4.18 -6.01 1.43
CA ILE A 46 2.93 -5.25 1.33
C ILE A 46 2.81 -4.27 2.50
N ASN A 47 3.01 -4.73 3.74
CA ASN A 47 2.95 -3.84 4.90
C ASN A 47 4.00 -2.73 4.83
N ASN A 48 5.25 -3.06 4.48
CA ASN A 48 6.31 -2.07 4.40
C ASN A 48 5.99 -0.97 3.37
N VAL A 49 5.56 -1.36 2.16
CA VAL A 49 5.19 -0.40 1.10
C VAL A 49 3.97 0.40 1.51
N ALA A 50 2.93 -0.24 2.05
CA ALA A 50 1.72 0.45 2.51
C ALA A 50 2.04 1.47 3.62
N THR A 51 2.90 1.11 4.58
CA THR A 51 3.35 2.03 5.64
C THR A 51 4.12 3.22 5.06
N ALA A 52 5.04 2.98 4.12
CA ALA A 52 5.76 4.08 3.45
C ALA A 52 4.79 5.02 2.71
N CYS A 53 3.78 4.47 2.03
CA CYS A 53 2.77 5.26 1.33
C CYS A 53 1.93 6.09 2.31
N LEU A 54 1.55 5.52 3.46
CA LEU A 54 0.82 6.23 4.51
C LEU A 54 1.64 7.38 5.10
N ILE A 55 2.94 7.18 5.32
CA ILE A 55 3.84 8.22 5.81
C ILE A 55 3.97 9.35 4.78
N ASN A 56 4.16 9.02 3.51
CA ASN A 56 4.25 10.01 2.44
C ASN A 56 2.93 10.80 2.29
N ALA A 57 1.79 10.09 2.28
CA ALA A 57 0.47 10.72 2.26
C ALA A 57 0.28 11.69 3.44
N ALA A 58 0.65 11.26 4.66
CA ALA A 58 0.54 12.09 5.85
C ALA A 58 1.44 13.33 5.78
N SER A 59 2.68 13.19 5.30
CA SER A 59 3.61 14.31 5.07
C SER A 59 3.04 15.35 4.11
N ARG A 60 2.20 14.93 3.16
CA ARG A 60 1.60 15.77 2.12
C ARG A 60 0.14 16.16 2.44
N ASN A 61 -0.36 15.84 3.63
CA ASN A 61 -1.76 16.05 4.04
C ASN A 61 -2.80 15.42 3.08
N LEU A 62 -2.44 14.31 2.43
CA LEU A 62 -3.32 13.55 1.56
C LEU A 62 -4.10 12.51 2.36
N LYS A 63 -5.38 12.36 2.06
CA LYS A 63 -6.29 11.40 2.73
C LYS A 63 -6.44 10.08 1.96
N LYS A 64 -5.88 10.01 0.75
CA LYS A 64 -5.99 8.89 -0.17
C LYS A 64 -4.63 8.58 -0.76
N ILE A 65 -4.45 7.31 -1.11
CA ILE A 65 -3.27 6.74 -1.74
C ILE A 65 -3.72 6.20 -3.09
N ASP A 66 -3.27 6.87 -4.15
CA ASP A 66 -3.41 6.49 -5.53
C ASP A 66 -2.13 5.82 -6.05
N ASP A 67 -2.15 5.37 -7.30
CA ASP A 67 -1.01 4.76 -7.97
C ASP A 67 0.18 5.73 -8.15
N ALA A 68 -0.11 7.02 -8.34
CA ALA A 68 0.91 8.07 -8.43
C ALA A 68 1.71 8.18 -7.12
N LEU A 69 1.04 8.27 -5.98
CA LEU A 69 1.69 8.33 -4.66
C LEU A 69 2.50 7.06 -4.38
N VAL A 70 1.98 5.89 -4.75
CA VAL A 70 2.71 4.62 -4.59
C VAL A 70 4.00 4.65 -5.42
N ASN A 71 3.94 5.07 -6.69
CA ASN A 71 5.14 5.19 -7.54
C ASN A 71 6.16 6.19 -6.99
N GLU A 72 5.69 7.35 -6.53
CA GLU A 72 6.54 8.36 -5.89
C GLU A 72 7.19 7.80 -4.63
N THR A 73 6.41 7.20 -3.73
CA THR A 73 6.92 6.55 -2.52
C THR A 73 7.95 5.48 -2.86
N MET A 74 7.69 4.62 -3.86
CA MET A 74 8.64 3.59 -4.25
C MET A 74 9.93 4.17 -4.84
N SER A 75 9.83 5.29 -5.56
CA SER A 75 11.00 6.01 -6.08
C SER A 75 11.82 6.65 -4.97
N GLU A 76 11.17 7.20 -3.95
CA GLU A 76 11.80 7.81 -2.77
C GLU A 76 12.38 6.76 -1.81
N PHE A 77 11.68 5.64 -1.61
CA PHE A 77 12.06 4.56 -0.69
C PHE A 77 13.25 3.74 -1.21
N ASN A 78 13.57 3.82 -2.50
CA ASN A 78 14.72 3.16 -3.14
C ASN A 78 15.95 4.07 -3.28
N LEU A 79 15.95 5.28 -2.70
CA LEU A 79 17.17 6.09 -2.61
C LEU A 79 18.11 5.52 -1.54
N PRO A 80 19.44 5.58 -1.78
CA PRO A 80 20.45 4.57 -1.41
C PRO A 80 20.72 4.38 0.08
#